data_AF-A0AAV8YA50-F1
#
_entry.id   AF-A0AAV8YA50-F1
#
_cell.length_a   1.000
_cell.length_b   1.000
_cell.length_c   1.000
_cell.angle_alpha   90.00
_cell.angle_beta   90.00
_cell.angle_gamma   90.00
#
_symmetry.space_group_name_H-M   'P 1'
#
loop_
_entity.id
_entity.type
_entity.pdbx_description
1 polymer ?
#
loop_
_entity_poly.entity_id
_entity_poly.type
_entity_poly.pdbx_seq_one_letter_code
_entity_poly.pdbx_strand_id
1 'polypeptide(L)'
;MASRQVFLKDLKVADLKRELEERECETTGEKADLQNRLKEALENEGENPDIFLFEIAGDINSALQSLKGSLEQKLIENGSNLEQKFEETSGNLRGMEQNLRGMEQSWLQKQMDGKFGEIENKLVTVEEEFQNKFLEMERKFATLVLEGGEQQRMINTTLKSPGSDIDRMTNPQASSHMEMSKIRMKPPQFDGKSSWVNYLRQFEAAAKANGWSLAEKATALTLALRGDATDILQTLSLEEQED
;
A
#
# COMPACT_ATOMS: atom_id res chain seq x y z
N MET A 1 26.31 44.61 -49.78
CA MET A 1 27.28 43.95 -48.86
C MET A 1 27.47 44.88 -47.68
N ALA A 2 27.68 44.38 -46.47
CA ALA A 2 27.93 45.27 -45.33
C ALA A 2 29.33 45.88 -45.50
N SER A 3 29.39 47.14 -45.91
CA SER A 3 30.63 47.93 -45.99
C SER A 3 30.89 48.56 -44.63
N ARG A 4 32.16 48.62 -44.21
CA ARG A 4 32.58 49.43 -43.04
C ARG A 4 33.52 50.52 -43.50
N GLN A 5 33.34 51.71 -42.94
CA GLN A 5 34.19 52.86 -43.20
C GLN A 5 35.33 52.89 -42.17
N VAL A 6 36.57 52.97 -42.64
CA VAL A 6 37.75 53.05 -41.76
C VAL A 6 38.76 54.06 -42.27
N PHE A 7 39.60 54.59 -41.38
CA PHE A 7 40.66 55.53 -41.71
C PHE A 7 41.92 54.81 -42.23
N LEU A 8 42.82 55.56 -42.88
CA LEU A 8 44.11 55.09 -43.41
C LEU A 8 44.94 54.26 -42.40
N LYS A 9 44.95 54.69 -41.13
CA LYS A 9 45.68 54.02 -40.05
C LYS A 9 45.16 52.62 -39.71
N ASP A 10 43.86 52.39 -39.92
CA ASP A 10 43.13 51.19 -39.51
C ASP A 10 42.96 50.16 -40.65
N LEU A 11 43.43 50.49 -41.86
CA LEU A 11 43.47 49.57 -43.00
C LEU A 11 44.44 48.39 -42.75
N LYS A 12 44.01 47.20 -43.15
CA LYS A 12 44.86 45.99 -43.17
C LYS A 12 45.69 45.98 -44.46
N VAL A 13 46.82 45.25 -44.46
CA VAL A 13 47.72 45.15 -45.63
C VAL A 13 46.99 44.73 -46.91
N ALA A 14 46.06 43.78 -46.82
CA ALA A 14 45.26 43.34 -47.96
C ALA A 14 44.41 44.48 -48.55
N ASP A 15 43.83 45.32 -47.69
CA ASP A 15 43.01 46.45 -48.11
C ASP A 15 43.88 47.60 -48.63
N LEU A 16 45.04 47.87 -48.00
CA LEU A 16 46.02 48.84 -48.49
C LEU A 16 46.50 48.51 -49.91
N LYS A 17 46.80 47.24 -50.18
CA LYS A 17 47.23 46.79 -51.51
C LYS A 17 46.11 46.94 -52.54
N ARG A 18 44.87 46.62 -52.18
CA ARG A 18 43.71 46.81 -53.07
C ARG A 18 43.52 48.29 -53.44
N GLU A 19 43.55 49.19 -52.45
CA GLU A 19 43.39 50.64 -52.68
C GLU A 19 44.54 51.24 -53.50
N LEU A 20 45.76 50.72 -53.35
CA LEU A 20 46.91 51.07 -54.17
C LEU A 20 46.80 50.52 -55.59
N GLU A 21 46.32 49.28 -55.75
CA GLU A 21 46.10 48.65 -57.07
C GLU A 21 45.00 49.37 -57.87
N GLU A 22 43.92 49.80 -57.22
CA GLU A 22 42.87 50.64 -57.83
C GLU A 22 43.40 52.01 -58.29
N ARG A 23 44.45 52.52 -57.65
CA ARG A 23 45.14 53.77 -58.01
C ARG A 23 46.38 53.54 -58.88
N GLU A 24 46.55 52.33 -59.43
CA GLU A 24 47.68 51.93 -60.28
C GLU A 24 49.06 52.16 -59.63
N CYS A 25 49.13 52.06 -58.30
CA CYS A 25 50.33 52.25 -57.50
C CYS A 25 51.02 50.93 -57.13
N GLU A 26 52.28 51.01 -56.74
CA GLU A 26 53.08 49.83 -56.36
C GLU A 26 52.62 49.22 -55.03
N THR A 27 52.36 47.91 -55.01
CA THR A 27 51.78 47.14 -53.87
C THR A 27 52.81 46.32 -53.07
N THR A 28 54.11 46.54 -53.32
CA THR A 28 55.23 45.83 -52.67
C THR A 28 55.69 46.54 -51.39
N GLY A 29 56.31 45.82 -50.44
CA GLY A 29 56.86 46.42 -49.21
C GLY A 29 56.09 46.10 -47.93
N GLU A 30 56.52 46.69 -46.82
CA GLU A 30 55.91 46.51 -45.50
C GLU A 30 54.66 47.39 -45.33
N LYS A 31 53.86 47.15 -44.29
CA LYS A 31 52.61 47.89 -44.04
C LYS A 31 52.83 49.41 -44.02
N ALA A 32 53.92 49.88 -43.42
CA ALA A 32 54.25 51.30 -43.33
C ALA A 32 54.52 51.90 -44.73
N ASP A 33 55.23 51.18 -45.59
CA ASP A 33 55.53 51.62 -46.96
C ASP A 33 54.25 51.78 -47.78
N LEU A 34 53.33 50.82 -47.66
CA LEU A 34 52.03 50.85 -48.33
C LEU A 34 51.14 51.98 -47.79
N GLN A 35 51.15 52.22 -46.48
CA GLN A 35 50.41 53.35 -45.88
C GLN A 35 50.96 54.70 -46.36
N ASN A 36 52.28 54.85 -46.43
CA ASN A 36 52.91 56.08 -46.90
C ASN A 36 52.60 56.35 -48.38
N ARG A 37 52.70 55.34 -49.25
CA ARG A 37 52.34 55.51 -50.67
C ARG A 37 50.87 55.85 -50.85
N LEU A 38 49.98 55.19 -50.11
CA LEU A 38 48.55 55.49 -50.20
C LEU A 38 48.25 56.89 -49.65
N LYS A 39 48.99 57.33 -48.63
CA LYS A 39 48.95 58.70 -48.13
C LYS A 39 49.32 59.71 -49.21
N GLU A 40 50.46 59.52 -49.86
CA GLU A 40 50.95 60.38 -50.95
C GLU A 40 49.98 60.40 -52.14
N ALA A 41 49.42 59.24 -52.50
CA ALA A 41 48.42 59.14 -53.57
C ALA A 41 47.15 59.95 -53.26
N LEU A 42 46.65 59.90 -52.03
CA LEU A 42 45.50 60.69 -51.59
C LEU A 42 45.79 62.19 -51.59
N GLU A 43 46.98 62.60 -51.12
CA GLU A 43 47.39 64.02 -51.14
C GLU A 43 47.48 64.56 -52.58
N ASN A 44 47.95 63.74 -53.53
CA ASN A 44 47.99 64.07 -54.96
C ASN A 44 46.59 64.15 -55.59
N GLU A 45 45.63 63.37 -55.08
CA GLU A 45 44.20 63.44 -55.45
C GLU A 45 43.48 64.66 -54.82
N GLY A 46 44.14 65.38 -53.91
CA GLY A 46 43.56 66.52 -53.18
C GLY A 46 42.69 66.10 -51.99
N GLU A 47 42.71 64.83 -51.62
CA GLU A 47 42.02 64.28 -50.47
C GLU A 47 42.92 64.36 -49.23
N ASN A 48 42.34 64.58 -48.05
CA ASN A 48 43.11 64.62 -46.82
C ASN A 48 43.20 63.21 -46.20
N PRO A 49 44.40 62.61 -46.12
CA PRO A 49 44.56 61.22 -45.67
C PRO A 49 44.13 60.94 -44.24
N ASP A 50 44.10 61.96 -43.38
CA ASP A 50 43.73 61.83 -41.96
C ASP A 50 42.21 61.78 -41.75
N ILE A 51 41.43 62.26 -42.72
CA ILE A 51 39.95 62.30 -42.66
C ILE A 51 39.27 61.43 -43.72
N PHE A 52 40.01 60.98 -44.74
CA PHE A 52 39.47 60.12 -45.78
C PHE A 52 39.02 58.76 -45.22
N LEU A 53 37.82 58.33 -45.60
CA LEU A 53 37.17 57.11 -45.15
C LEU A 53 37.12 56.09 -46.28
N PHE A 54 37.78 54.96 -46.09
CA PHE A 54 37.80 53.86 -47.04
C PHE A 54 36.64 52.91 -46.79
N GLU A 55 35.93 52.54 -47.85
CA GLU A 55 34.91 51.49 -47.80
C GLU A 55 35.55 50.11 -47.94
N ILE A 56 35.58 49.38 -46.83
CA ILE A 56 36.10 48.01 -46.83
C ILE A 56 34.93 47.03 -46.71
N ALA A 57 34.98 45.95 -47.47
CA ALA A 57 34.07 44.82 -47.31
C ALA A 57 34.13 44.31 -45.86
N GLY A 58 32.98 44.28 -45.18
CA GLY A 58 32.86 43.76 -43.83
C GLY A 58 33.30 42.29 -43.75
N ASP A 59 33.91 41.93 -42.63
CA ASP A 59 34.35 40.55 -42.37
C ASP A 59 33.14 39.67 -42.04
N ILE A 60 32.52 39.15 -43.10
CA ILE A 60 31.35 38.26 -43.03
C ILE A 60 31.65 37.03 -42.17
N ASN A 61 32.89 36.53 -42.19
CA ASN A 61 33.26 35.34 -41.45
C ASN A 61 33.24 35.60 -39.94
N SER A 62 33.73 36.77 -39.50
CA SER A 62 33.65 37.18 -38.09
C SER A 62 32.20 37.30 -37.60
N ALA A 63 31.32 37.91 -38.41
CA ALA A 63 29.90 38.06 -38.08
C ALA A 63 29.18 36.71 -38.01
N LEU A 64 29.50 35.78 -38.92
CA LEU A 64 28.96 34.41 -38.91
C LEU A 64 29.38 33.64 -37.67
N GLN A 65 30.64 33.76 -37.21
CA GLN A 65 31.09 33.10 -35.99
C GLN A 65 30.39 33.66 -34.75
N SER A 66 30.21 34.96 -34.65
CA SER A 66 29.45 35.57 -33.54
C SER A 66 27.98 35.15 -33.55
N LEU A 67 27.34 35.13 -34.72
CA LEU A 67 25.96 34.68 -34.85
C LEU A 67 25.81 33.20 -34.47
N LYS A 68 26.74 32.36 -34.94
CA LYS A 68 26.79 30.93 -34.60
C LYS A 68 26.91 30.73 -33.09
N GLY A 69 27.85 31.41 -32.44
CA GLY A 69 28.03 31.32 -30.99
C GLY A 69 26.79 31.78 -30.21
N SER A 70 26.14 32.87 -30.64
CA SER A 70 24.90 33.34 -30.03
C SER A 70 23.75 32.34 -30.18
N LEU A 71 23.64 31.69 -31.35
CA LEU A 71 22.63 30.67 -31.59
C LEU A 71 22.87 29.42 -30.74
N GLU A 72 24.12 28.96 -30.66
CA GLU A 72 24.52 27.82 -29.81
C GLU A 72 24.20 28.10 -28.34
N GLN A 73 24.51 29.29 -27.84
CA GLN A 73 24.19 29.70 -26.49
C GLN A 73 22.69 29.68 -26.22
N LYS A 74 21.86 30.23 -27.13
CA LYS A 74 20.40 30.20 -27.00
C LYS A 74 19.83 28.79 -27.03
N LEU A 75 20.44 27.90 -27.81
CA LEU A 75 20.02 26.50 -27.87
C LEU A 75 20.26 25.81 -26.53
N ILE A 76 21.43 26.06 -25.91
CA ILE A 76 21.79 25.53 -24.59
C ILE A 76 20.88 26.11 -23.50
N GLU A 77 20.65 27.42 -23.50
CA GLU A 77 19.75 28.08 -22.54
C GLU A 77 18.32 27.54 -22.65
N ASN A 78 17.79 27.41 -23.87
CA ASN A 78 16.46 26.85 -24.07
C ASN A 78 16.38 25.39 -23.62
N GLY A 79 17.40 24.58 -23.93
CA GLY A 79 17.48 23.20 -23.45
C GLY A 79 17.46 23.11 -21.94
N SER A 80 18.30 23.91 -21.27
CA SER A 80 18.36 23.99 -19.81
C SER A 80 17.04 24.44 -19.18
N ASN A 81 16.39 25.47 -19.76
CA ASN A 81 15.10 25.97 -19.29
C ASN A 81 13.99 24.91 -19.41
N LEU A 82 13.97 24.18 -20.53
CA LEU A 82 13.01 23.10 -20.74
C LEU A 82 13.23 21.95 -19.76
N GLU A 83 14.48 21.56 -19.53
CA GLU A 83 14.84 20.52 -18.55
C GLU A 83 14.39 20.92 -17.14
N GLN A 84 14.66 22.16 -16.73
CA GLN A 84 14.24 22.68 -15.44
C GLN A 84 12.70 22.65 -15.30
N LYS A 85 11.96 23.12 -16.32
CA LYS A 85 10.49 23.08 -16.29
C LYS A 85 9.95 21.65 -16.24
N PHE A 86 10.60 20.72 -16.93
CA PHE A 86 10.23 19.31 -16.89
C PHE A 86 10.44 18.72 -15.51
N GLU A 87 11.56 19.03 -14.86
CA GLU A 87 11.86 18.57 -13.50
C GLU A 87 10.89 19.18 -12.47
N GLU A 88 10.61 20.49 -12.57
CA GLU A 88 9.60 21.16 -11.71
C GLU A 88 8.22 20.53 -11.88
N THR A 89 7.79 20.28 -13.12
CA THR A 89 6.49 19.66 -13.40
C THR A 89 6.43 18.23 -12.86
N SER A 90 7.50 17.46 -13.02
CA SER A 90 7.62 16.10 -12.51
C SER A 90 7.61 16.05 -10.98
N GLY A 91 8.33 16.97 -10.33
CA GLY A 91 8.31 17.16 -8.89
C GLY A 91 6.92 17.48 -8.36
N ASN A 92 6.21 18.39 -9.03
CA ASN A 92 4.83 18.74 -8.69
C ASN A 92 3.86 17.55 -8.83
N LEU A 93 3.98 16.77 -9.91
CA LEU A 93 3.17 15.56 -10.11
C LEU A 93 3.42 14.52 -9.01
N ARG A 94 4.68 14.28 -8.66
CA ARG A 94 5.04 13.39 -7.55
C ARG A 94 4.50 13.88 -6.21
N GLY A 95 4.56 15.19 -5.95
CA GLY A 95 3.96 15.79 -4.75
C GLY A 95 2.44 15.60 -4.69
N MET A 96 1.75 15.79 -5.82
CA MET A 96 0.30 15.56 -5.92
C MET A 96 -0.06 14.09 -5.70
N GLU A 97 0.70 13.17 -6.29
CA GLU A 97 0.52 11.72 -6.10
C GLU A 97 0.69 11.32 -4.63
N GLN A 98 1.73 11.83 -3.96
CA GLN A 98 1.95 11.58 -2.53
C GLN A 98 0.82 12.12 -1.66
N ASN A 99 0.32 13.32 -1.97
CA ASN A 99 -0.80 13.92 -1.26
C ASN A 99 -2.09 13.11 -1.45
N LEU A 100 -2.40 12.67 -2.67
CA LEU A 100 -3.57 11.82 -2.94
C LEU A 100 -3.47 10.50 -2.17
N ARG A 101 -2.29 9.86 -2.21
CA ARG A 101 -2.04 8.63 -1.46
C ARG A 101 -2.17 8.84 0.04
N GLY A 102 -1.66 9.94 0.58
CA GLY A 102 -1.81 10.31 1.99
C GLY A 102 -3.27 10.54 2.38
N MET A 103 -4.04 11.22 1.53
CA MET A 103 -5.47 11.47 1.74
C MET A 103 -6.27 10.17 1.72
N GLU A 104 -6.00 9.28 0.75
CA GLU A 104 -6.64 7.96 0.65
C GLU A 104 -6.37 7.11 1.89
N GLN A 105 -5.11 7.04 2.34
CA GLN A 105 -4.74 6.30 3.56
C GLN A 105 -5.43 6.89 4.80
N SER A 106 -5.44 8.21 4.96
CA SER A 106 -6.12 8.86 6.10
C SER A 106 -7.63 8.61 6.10
N TRP A 107 -8.26 8.65 4.92
CA TRP A 107 -9.69 8.39 4.79
C TRP A 107 -10.02 6.93 5.10
N LEU A 108 -9.24 5.98 4.58
CA LEU A 108 -9.38 4.56 4.89
C LEU A 108 -9.18 4.29 6.38
N GLN A 109 -8.18 4.91 7.01
CA GLN A 109 -7.94 4.79 8.44
C GLN A 109 -9.16 5.26 9.25
N LYS A 110 -9.71 6.45 8.94
CA LYS A 110 -10.91 6.97 9.62
C LYS A 110 -12.13 6.07 9.44
N GLN A 111 -12.32 5.50 8.25
CA GLN A 111 -13.40 4.55 7.99
C GLN A 111 -13.22 3.26 8.78
N MET A 112 -12.00 2.75 8.87
CA MET A 112 -11.64 1.56 9.65
C MET A 112 -11.87 1.79 11.14
N ASP A 113 -11.36 2.90 11.70
CA ASP A 113 -11.52 3.25 13.11
C ASP A 113 -13.00 3.42 13.47
N GLY A 114 -13.80 4.05 12.60
CA GLY A 114 -15.24 4.19 12.80
C GLY A 114 -15.98 2.85 12.82
N LYS A 115 -15.68 1.96 11.86
CA LYS A 115 -16.26 0.60 11.84
C LYS A 115 -15.79 -0.24 13.03
N PHE A 116 -14.54 -0.10 13.43
CA PHE A 116 -13.98 -0.80 14.58
C PHE A 116 -14.69 -0.36 15.86
N GLY A 117 -14.88 0.95 16.07
CA GLY A 117 -15.65 1.47 17.19
C GLY A 117 -17.12 1.01 17.17
N GLU A 118 -17.74 0.88 16.00
CA GLU A 118 -19.10 0.31 15.90
C GLU A 118 -19.13 -1.17 16.33
N ILE A 119 -18.11 -1.95 15.94
CA ILE A 119 -17.95 -3.35 16.37
C ILE A 119 -17.72 -3.44 17.87
N GLU A 120 -16.84 -2.61 18.42
CA GLU A 120 -16.57 -2.57 19.88
C GLU A 120 -17.85 -2.27 20.66
N ASN A 121 -18.63 -1.26 20.24
CA ASN A 121 -19.89 -0.95 20.88
C ASN A 121 -20.89 -2.11 20.82
N LYS A 122 -21.02 -2.76 19.67
CA LYS A 122 -21.88 -3.96 19.53
C LYS A 122 -21.39 -5.11 20.42
N LEU A 123 -20.09 -5.28 20.56
CA LEU A 123 -19.50 -6.30 21.42
C LEU A 123 -19.85 -6.04 22.89
N VAL A 124 -19.73 -4.80 23.36
CA VAL A 124 -20.15 -4.41 24.72
C VAL A 124 -21.64 -4.70 24.93
N THR A 125 -22.50 -4.33 23.97
CA THR A 125 -23.94 -4.62 24.08
C THR A 125 -24.21 -6.13 24.18
N VAL A 126 -23.56 -6.94 23.35
CA VAL A 126 -23.71 -8.41 23.40
C VAL A 126 -23.22 -8.98 24.73
N GLU A 127 -22.12 -8.45 25.27
CA GLU A 127 -21.59 -8.85 26.57
C GLU A 127 -22.59 -8.53 27.70
N GLU A 128 -23.15 -7.31 27.73
CA GLU A 128 -24.19 -6.93 28.68
C GLU A 128 -25.43 -7.83 28.58
N GLU A 129 -25.91 -8.12 27.37
CA GLU A 129 -27.03 -9.05 27.15
C GLU A 129 -26.74 -10.46 27.68
N PHE A 130 -25.52 -10.95 27.48
CA PHE A 130 -25.10 -12.25 27.97
C PHE A 130 -25.07 -12.29 29.50
N GLN A 131 -24.48 -11.28 30.14
CA GLN A 131 -24.45 -11.15 31.60
C GLN A 131 -25.85 -11.08 32.18
N ASN A 132 -26.76 -10.32 31.56
CA ASN A 132 -28.15 -10.23 31.98
C ASN A 132 -28.89 -11.58 31.91
N LYS A 133 -28.72 -12.32 30.81
CA LYS A 133 -29.31 -13.67 30.65
C LYS A 133 -28.73 -14.66 31.64
N PHE A 134 -27.44 -14.56 31.94
CA PHE A 134 -26.78 -15.41 32.92
C PHE A 134 -27.34 -15.19 34.33
N LEU A 135 -27.47 -13.93 34.76
CA LEU A 135 -28.12 -13.58 36.04
C LEU A 135 -29.57 -14.05 36.12
N GLU A 136 -30.34 -13.96 35.03
CA GLU A 136 -31.70 -14.48 34.99
C GLU A 136 -31.75 -16.01 35.14
N MET A 137 -30.79 -16.72 34.54
CA MET A 137 -30.65 -18.17 34.68
C MET A 137 -30.33 -18.55 36.13
N GLU A 138 -29.40 -17.86 36.79
CA GLU A 138 -29.08 -18.08 38.21
C GLU A 138 -30.31 -17.88 39.11
N ARG A 139 -31.10 -16.82 38.87
CA ARG A 139 -32.36 -16.60 39.59
C ARG A 139 -33.35 -17.74 39.41
N LYS A 140 -33.57 -18.20 38.17
CA LYS A 140 -34.47 -19.33 37.89
C LYS A 140 -34.01 -20.61 38.56
N PHE A 141 -32.69 -20.86 38.57
CA PHE A 141 -32.12 -22.02 39.25
C PHE A 141 -32.34 -21.95 40.76
N ALA A 142 -32.12 -20.79 41.38
CA ALA A 142 -32.37 -20.58 42.80
C ALA A 142 -33.85 -20.84 43.17
N THR A 143 -34.80 -20.36 42.35
CA THR A 143 -36.23 -20.64 42.55
C THR A 143 -36.54 -22.12 42.45
N LEU A 144 -36.04 -22.82 41.43
CA LEU A 144 -36.26 -24.27 41.26
C LEU A 144 -35.69 -25.09 42.42
N VAL A 145 -34.54 -24.69 42.97
CA VAL A 145 -33.94 -25.35 44.14
C VAL A 145 -34.82 -25.16 45.39
N LEU A 146 -35.40 -23.98 45.59
CA LEU A 146 -36.32 -23.71 46.70
C LEU A 146 -37.63 -24.49 46.55
N GLU A 147 -38.27 -24.44 45.38
CA GLU A 147 -39.51 -25.19 45.09
C GLU A 147 -39.30 -26.71 45.24
N GLY A 148 -38.19 -27.24 44.72
CA GLY A 148 -37.81 -28.63 44.90
C GLY A 148 -37.64 -29.01 46.38
N GLY A 149 -37.06 -28.11 47.18
CA GLY A 149 -36.92 -28.29 48.63
C GLY A 149 -38.26 -28.32 49.37
N GLU A 150 -39.22 -27.48 49.00
CA GLU A 150 -40.57 -27.47 49.59
C GLU A 150 -41.37 -28.74 49.23
N GLN A 151 -41.26 -29.19 47.97
CA GLN A 151 -41.86 -30.44 47.50
C GLN A 151 -41.25 -31.66 48.23
N GLN A 152 -39.95 -31.66 48.49
CA GLN A 152 -39.27 -32.70 49.28
C GLN A 152 -39.74 -32.71 50.75
N ARG A 153 -40.02 -31.54 51.35
CA ARG A 153 -40.55 -31.44 52.72
C ARG A 153 -41.98 -31.93 52.81
N MET A 154 -42.83 -31.61 51.83
CA MET A 154 -44.20 -32.12 51.74
C MET A 154 -44.21 -33.65 51.70
N ILE A 155 -43.40 -34.27 50.84
CA ILE A 155 -43.27 -35.74 50.74
C ILE A 155 -42.82 -36.37 52.07
N ASN A 156 -41.80 -35.80 52.73
CA ASN A 156 -41.28 -36.33 53.99
C ASN A 156 -42.26 -36.17 55.17
N THR A 157 -43.15 -35.18 55.12
CA THR A 157 -44.15 -34.92 56.17
C THR A 157 -45.35 -35.86 56.03
N THR A 158 -45.74 -36.21 54.80
CA THR A 158 -46.82 -37.18 54.54
C THR A 158 -46.43 -38.63 54.86
N LEU A 159 -45.13 -38.96 54.89
CA LEU A 159 -44.62 -40.32 55.11
C LEU A 159 -44.36 -40.69 56.58
N LYS A 160 -44.57 -39.80 57.57
CA LYS A 160 -44.32 -40.11 58.99
C LYS A 160 -45.60 -40.14 59.83
N SER A 161 -46.17 -41.35 59.92
CA SER A 161 -46.86 -42.00 61.07
C SER A 161 -48.39 -42.19 60.99
N PRO A 162 -49.02 -43.24 61.62
CA PRO A 162 -48.45 -44.39 62.37
C PRO A 162 -49.01 -45.80 61.98
N GLY A 163 -48.27 -46.86 62.35
CA GLY A 163 -48.79 -48.24 62.50
C GLY A 163 -47.73 -49.30 62.19
N SER A 164 -46.84 -49.63 63.12
CA SER A 164 -46.93 -50.74 64.11
C SER A 164 -46.81 -52.15 63.51
N ASP A 165 -45.72 -52.81 63.93
CA ASP A 165 -45.49 -54.25 64.04
C ASP A 165 -45.49 -55.09 62.75
N ILE A 166 -44.32 -55.68 62.44
CA ILE A 166 -44.14 -57.12 62.24
C ILE A 166 -42.63 -57.38 62.10
N ASP A 167 -42.10 -57.89 63.20
CA ASP A 167 -40.95 -58.75 63.34
C ASP A 167 -40.91 -59.86 62.27
N ARG A 168 -39.77 -60.04 61.58
CA ARG A 168 -39.17 -61.32 61.16
C ARG A 168 -38.36 -61.24 59.87
N MET A 169 -37.06 -61.48 60.05
CA MET A 169 -36.23 -62.47 59.36
C MET A 169 -36.21 -62.49 57.82
N THR A 170 -34.97 -62.62 57.32
CA THR A 170 -34.53 -63.12 56.00
C THR A 170 -34.16 -62.08 54.94
N ASN A 171 -32.88 -61.71 54.96
CA ASN A 171 -32.03 -61.75 53.76
C ASN A 171 -31.36 -63.17 53.78
N PRO A 172 -31.05 -63.86 52.65
CA PRO A 172 -30.52 -63.26 51.44
C PRO A 172 -30.94 -63.86 50.08
N GLN A 173 -30.66 -63.04 49.06
CA GLN A 173 -30.43 -63.39 47.65
C GLN A 173 -31.64 -63.50 46.71
N ALA A 174 -31.86 -62.42 45.94
CA ALA A 174 -32.04 -62.51 44.50
C ALA A 174 -31.51 -61.21 43.87
N SER A 175 -30.26 -61.28 43.39
CA SER A 175 -29.72 -60.32 42.43
C SER A 175 -30.56 -60.40 41.15
N SER A 176 -31.54 -59.51 41.00
CA SER A 176 -31.98 -59.09 39.68
C SER A 176 -31.19 -57.84 39.33
N HIS A 177 -30.03 -58.10 38.71
CA HIS A 177 -29.22 -57.11 38.04
C HIS A 177 -30.05 -56.53 36.88
N MET A 178 -30.89 -55.55 37.20
CA MET A 178 -31.52 -54.69 36.22
C MET A 178 -30.42 -53.75 35.73
N GLU A 179 -29.69 -54.19 34.69
CA GLU A 179 -28.88 -53.28 33.91
C GLU A 179 -29.80 -52.16 33.44
N MET A 180 -29.66 -50.98 34.06
CA MET A 180 -30.05 -49.75 33.41
C MET A 180 -29.21 -49.66 32.15
N SER A 181 -29.79 -50.11 31.04
CA SER A 181 -29.25 -49.99 29.70
C SER A 181 -28.84 -48.53 29.49
N LYS A 182 -27.54 -48.25 29.61
CA LYS A 182 -26.97 -46.92 29.39
C LYS A 182 -27.34 -46.50 27.98
N ILE A 183 -28.29 -45.57 27.85
CA ILE A 183 -28.64 -44.95 26.58
C ILE A 183 -27.40 -44.21 26.08
N ARG A 184 -26.68 -44.78 25.11
CA ARG A 184 -25.51 -44.14 24.50
C ARG A 184 -25.98 -43.03 23.56
N MET A 185 -25.69 -41.78 23.89
CA MET A 185 -26.02 -40.63 23.04
C MET A 185 -25.20 -40.69 21.75
N LYS A 186 -25.84 -40.63 20.58
CA LYS A 186 -25.11 -40.56 19.31
C LYS A 186 -24.64 -39.12 19.08
N PRO A 187 -23.39 -38.92 18.61
CA PRO A 187 -22.94 -37.58 18.25
C PRO A 187 -23.74 -37.07 17.05
N PRO A 188 -24.01 -35.75 16.97
CA PRO A 188 -24.59 -35.15 15.77
C PRO A 188 -23.64 -35.34 14.58
N GLN A 189 -24.15 -35.23 13.35
CA GLN A 189 -23.31 -35.25 12.15
C GLN A 189 -22.81 -33.85 11.81
N PHE A 190 -21.64 -33.75 11.18
CA PHE A 190 -21.06 -32.49 10.75
C PHE A 190 -20.69 -32.53 9.26
N ASP A 191 -21.27 -31.60 8.51
CA ASP A 191 -21.11 -31.47 7.07
C ASP A 191 -20.35 -30.19 6.65
N GLY A 192 -19.80 -29.45 7.62
CA GLY A 192 -19.07 -28.20 7.37
C GLY A 192 -19.94 -26.95 7.22
N LYS A 193 -21.27 -27.07 7.20
CA LYS A 193 -22.17 -25.91 6.97
C LYS A 193 -22.61 -25.21 8.25
N SER A 194 -22.54 -25.90 9.38
CA SER A 194 -22.86 -25.35 10.70
C SER A 194 -21.60 -24.84 11.42
N SER A 195 -21.76 -23.92 12.37
CA SER A 195 -20.62 -23.40 13.16
C SER A 195 -19.90 -24.53 13.93
N TRP A 196 -18.59 -24.67 13.67
CA TRP A 196 -17.72 -25.68 14.31
C TRP A 196 -17.79 -25.64 15.84
N VAL A 197 -17.80 -24.44 16.43
CA VAL A 197 -17.83 -24.25 17.89
C VAL A 197 -19.11 -24.81 18.50
N ASN A 198 -20.25 -24.66 17.83
CA ASN A 198 -21.53 -25.18 18.29
C ASN A 198 -21.59 -26.70 18.19
N TYR A 199 -21.07 -27.25 17.09
CA TYR A 199 -20.95 -28.69 16.89
C TYR A 199 -20.04 -29.33 17.96
N LEU A 200 -18.88 -28.74 18.22
CA LEU A 200 -17.93 -29.24 19.22
C LEU A 200 -18.54 -29.26 20.62
N ARG A 201 -19.28 -28.22 21.02
CA ARG A 201 -19.98 -28.19 22.32
C ARG A 201 -21.01 -29.31 22.46
N GLN A 202 -21.77 -29.60 21.41
CA GLN A 202 -22.76 -30.69 21.41
C GLN A 202 -22.08 -32.06 21.44
N PHE A 203 -20.98 -32.21 20.68
CA PHE A 203 -20.16 -33.42 20.66
C PHE A 203 -19.53 -33.69 22.02
N GLU A 204 -18.98 -32.66 22.68
CA GLU A 204 -18.39 -32.76 24.01
C GLU A 204 -19.44 -33.10 25.08
N ALA A 205 -20.64 -32.54 24.98
CA ALA A 205 -21.75 -32.89 25.87
C ALA A 205 -22.13 -34.37 25.73
N ALA A 206 -22.26 -34.88 24.49
CA ALA A 206 -22.52 -36.29 24.22
C ALA A 206 -21.36 -37.19 24.70
N ALA A 207 -20.12 -36.77 24.49
CA ALA A 207 -18.94 -37.51 24.90
C ALA A 207 -18.82 -37.59 26.43
N LYS A 208 -19.13 -36.50 27.14
CA LYS A 208 -19.15 -36.44 28.61
C LYS A 208 -20.27 -37.31 29.18
N ALA A 209 -21.45 -37.29 28.56
CA ALA A 209 -22.58 -38.14 28.96
C ALA A 209 -22.28 -39.63 28.77
N ASN A 210 -21.54 -39.98 27.72
CA ASN A 210 -21.15 -41.36 27.42
C ASN A 210 -19.84 -41.82 28.07
N GLY A 211 -19.08 -40.90 28.69
CA GLY A 211 -17.77 -41.19 29.29
C GLY A 211 -16.69 -41.58 28.26
N TRP A 212 -16.73 -41.03 27.05
CA TRP A 212 -15.77 -41.37 26.00
C TRP A 212 -14.34 -40.93 26.34
N SER A 213 -13.40 -41.86 26.16
CA SER A 213 -11.95 -41.59 26.14
C SER A 213 -11.56 -40.73 24.93
N LEU A 214 -10.33 -40.18 24.93
CA LEU A 214 -9.82 -39.39 23.80
C LEU A 214 -9.80 -40.19 22.49
N ALA A 215 -9.46 -41.48 22.55
CA ALA A 215 -9.47 -42.37 21.38
C ALA A 215 -10.90 -42.58 20.84
N GLU A 216 -11.88 -42.82 21.73
CA GLU A 216 -13.28 -42.98 21.32
C GLU A 216 -13.88 -41.68 20.78
N LYS A 217 -13.48 -40.52 21.35
CA LYS A 217 -13.84 -39.21 20.80
C LYS A 217 -13.28 -39.03 19.40
N ALA A 218 -12.03 -39.39 19.14
CA ALA A 218 -11.44 -39.29 17.81
C ALA A 218 -12.20 -40.18 16.81
N THR A 219 -12.45 -41.45 17.15
CA THR A 219 -13.21 -42.36 16.28
C THR A 219 -14.64 -41.87 16.04
N ALA A 220 -15.33 -41.42 17.08
CA ALA A 220 -16.69 -40.90 16.96
C ALA A 220 -16.75 -39.60 16.14
N LEU A 221 -15.73 -38.75 16.26
CA LEU A 221 -15.60 -37.53 15.46
C LEU A 221 -15.39 -37.86 13.99
N THR A 222 -14.46 -38.77 13.67
CA THR A 222 -14.24 -39.25 12.29
C THR A 222 -15.51 -39.83 11.67
N LEU A 223 -16.29 -40.61 12.43
CA LEU A 223 -17.56 -41.19 11.95
C LEU A 223 -18.70 -40.18 11.80
N ALA A 224 -18.62 -39.06 12.51
CA ALA A 224 -19.64 -38.01 12.49
C ALA A 224 -19.45 -37.00 11.35
N LEU A 225 -18.24 -36.91 10.78
CA LEU A 225 -17.96 -36.10 9.59
C LEU A 225 -18.63 -36.72 8.35
N ARG A 226 -19.25 -35.87 7.53
CA ARG A 226 -19.85 -36.24 6.23
C ARG A 226 -19.60 -35.17 5.17
N GLY A 227 -19.68 -35.56 3.90
CA GLY A 227 -19.58 -34.63 2.76
C GLY A 227 -18.24 -33.89 2.73
N ASP A 228 -18.27 -32.59 2.45
CA ASP A 228 -17.09 -31.73 2.30
C ASP A 228 -16.14 -31.80 3.52
N ALA A 229 -16.67 -32.00 4.73
CA ALA A 229 -15.86 -32.14 5.94
C ALA A 229 -15.11 -33.48 6.02
N THR A 230 -15.60 -34.53 5.35
CA THR A 230 -14.90 -35.81 5.21
C THR A 230 -13.79 -35.71 4.18
N ASP A 231 -14.02 -35.01 3.08
CA ASP A 231 -13.03 -34.85 2.00
C ASP A 231 -11.78 -34.10 2.51
N ILE A 232 -11.97 -33.05 3.31
CA ILE A 232 -10.87 -32.31 3.95
C ILE A 232 -10.04 -33.21 4.88
N LEU A 233 -10.70 -34.07 5.67
CA LEU A 233 -9.99 -34.98 6.56
C LEU A 233 -9.16 -35.99 5.78
N GLN A 234 -9.65 -36.46 4.63
CA GLN A 234 -8.91 -37.41 3.77
C GLN A 234 -7.71 -36.75 3.08
N THR A 235 -7.83 -35.49 2.62
CA THR A 235 -6.69 -34.75 2.05
C THR A 235 -5.58 -34.50 3.06
N LEU A 236 -5.93 -34.17 4.31
CA LEU A 236 -4.93 -33.94 5.37
C LEU A 236 -4.21 -35.22 5.80
N SER A 237 -4.91 -36.36 5.87
CA SER A 237 -4.27 -37.65 6.16
C SER A 237 -3.39 -38.19 5.03
N LEU A 238 -3.51 -37.66 3.81
CA LEU A 238 -2.65 -38.01 2.67
C LEU A 238 -1.38 -37.15 2.63
N GLU A 239 -1.44 -35.87 3.02
CA GLU A 239 -0.27 -34.98 3.07
C GLU A 239 0.75 -35.39 4.16
N GLU A 240 0.31 -36.00 5.27
CA GLU A 240 1.22 -36.53 6.31
C GLU A 240 1.91 -37.86 5.93
N GLN A 241 1.75 -38.37 4.70
CA GLN A 241 2.46 -39.58 4.20
C GLN A 241 3.56 -39.28 3.17
N GLU A 242 3.77 -38.02 2.77
CA GLU A 242 4.83 -37.63 1.83
C GLU A 242 6.04 -36.92 2.47
N ASP A 243 6.15 -36.89 3.81
CA ASP A 243 7.35 -36.45 4.54
C ASP A 243 8.05 -37.59 5.30
#